data_AF-A0A9X6NXL6-F1
#
_entry.id   AF-A0A9X6NXL6-F1
#
_cell.length_a   1.000
_cell.length_b   1.000
_cell.length_c   1.000
_cell.angle_alpha   90.00
_cell.angle_beta   90.00
_cell.angle_gamma   90.00
#
_symmetry.space_group_name_H-M   'P 1'
#
loop_
_entity.id
_entity.type
_entity.pdbx_description
1 polymer ?
#
loop_
_entity_poly.entity_id
_entity_poly.type
_entity_poly.pdbx_seq_one_letter_code
_entity_poly.pdbx_strand_id
1 'polypeptide(L)'
;MCNRSFCRLFLSVHINSVEGPEKASGYEYWINSGLKRFHYLYDVYHQEFVKFIKQVGLRDRGVRKSDKLVVLREFGSLAMLTENLFIDHPKDSELLQDDTFIEGLATSHALAIKKIFEARSNIEE
;
A
#
# COMPACT_ATOMS: atom_id res chain seq x y z
N MET A 1 -4.68 4.89 -16.30
CA MET A 1 -4.41 3.64 -17.05
C MET A 1 -2.90 3.44 -17.10
N CYS A 2 -2.35 2.28 -16.72
CA CYS A 2 -0.96 1.93 -17.05
C CYS A 2 -0.93 0.65 -17.90
N ASN A 3 -0.19 0.71 -19.01
CA ASN A 3 -0.16 -0.33 -20.03
C ASN A 3 0.84 -1.43 -19.64
N ARG A 4 0.49 -2.70 -19.89
CA ARG A 4 1.23 -3.89 -19.39
C ARG A 4 2.72 -3.92 -19.75
N SER A 5 3.14 -3.24 -20.82
CA SER A 5 4.49 -3.43 -21.40
C SER A 5 5.59 -2.49 -20.89
N PHE A 6 5.27 -1.43 -20.13
CA PHE A 6 6.27 -0.43 -19.71
C PHE A 6 6.17 0.00 -18.23
N CYS A 7 5.16 -0.50 -17.51
CA CYS A 7 4.88 -0.08 -16.16
C CYS A 7 5.62 -1.00 -15.16
N ARG A 8 6.70 -0.49 -14.56
CA ARG A 8 7.59 -1.25 -13.64
C ARG A 8 6.95 -1.50 -12.27
N LEU A 9 5.99 -0.66 -11.86
CA LEU A 9 5.18 -0.75 -10.65
C LEU A 9 3.81 -0.13 -10.93
N PHE A 10 2.74 -0.77 -10.46
CA PHE A 10 1.42 -0.19 -10.34
C PHE A 10 1.01 -0.15 -8.86
N LEU A 11 0.62 1.03 -8.36
CA LEU A 11 0.16 1.24 -7.00
C LEU A 11 -1.23 1.89 -7.04
N SER A 12 -2.22 1.21 -6.47
CA SER A 12 -3.56 1.77 -6.24
C SER A 12 -3.65 2.31 -4.82
N VAL A 13 -3.94 3.59 -4.64
CA VAL A 13 -4.08 4.23 -3.32
C VAL A 13 -5.55 4.35 -2.98
N HIS A 14 -5.97 3.71 -1.89
CA HIS A 14 -7.35 3.61 -1.43
C HIS A 14 -7.48 4.02 0.04
N ILE A 15 -8.74 4.20 0.44
CA ILE A 15 -9.20 4.38 1.82
C ILE A 15 -10.28 3.31 2.05
N ASN A 16 -10.20 2.64 3.20
CA ASN A 16 -11.03 1.50 3.54
C ASN A 16 -12.36 1.93 4.19
N SER A 17 -13.26 0.98 4.36
CA SER A 17 -14.50 1.13 5.13
C SER A 17 -14.97 -0.23 5.65
N VAL A 18 -15.67 -0.27 6.80
CA VAL A 18 -16.29 -1.51 7.30
C VAL A 18 -17.80 -1.37 7.39
N GLU A 19 -18.51 -2.35 6.84
CA GLU A 19 -19.95 -2.49 7.07
C GLU A 19 -20.23 -2.99 8.49
N GLY A 20 -21.22 -2.39 9.16
CA GLY A 20 -21.66 -2.80 10.49
C GLY A 20 -21.20 -1.89 11.63
N PRO A 21 -21.54 -2.25 12.88
CA PRO A 21 -21.32 -1.40 14.06
C PRO A 21 -19.86 -1.40 14.54
N GLU A 22 -19.09 -2.45 14.25
CA GLU A 22 -17.67 -2.52 14.62
C GLU A 22 -16.82 -1.71 13.64
N LYS A 23 -16.07 -0.74 14.17
CA LYS A 23 -15.18 0.09 13.36
C LYS A 23 -13.75 -0.45 13.42
N ALA A 24 -13.21 -0.80 12.25
CA ALA A 24 -11.80 -1.11 12.11
C ALA A 24 -10.98 0.17 11.88
N SER A 25 -9.69 0.11 12.18
CA SER A 25 -8.75 1.21 11.96
C SER A 25 -7.39 0.69 11.52
N GLY A 26 -6.61 1.59 10.91
CA GLY A 26 -5.21 1.36 10.55
C GLY A 26 -4.97 1.00 9.08
N TYR A 27 -3.70 0.75 8.76
CA TYR A 27 -3.20 0.54 7.41
C TYR A 27 -3.13 -0.94 7.03
N GLU A 28 -3.57 -1.29 5.83
CA GLU A 28 -3.30 -2.59 5.20
C GLU A 28 -2.94 -2.43 3.71
N TYR A 29 -2.35 -3.46 3.12
CA TYR A 29 -2.08 -3.48 1.69
C TYR A 29 -2.36 -4.84 1.08
N TRP A 30 -2.77 -4.84 -0.18
CA TRP A 30 -3.25 -5.99 -0.92
C TRP A 30 -2.30 -6.31 -2.07
N ILE A 31 -1.98 -7.60 -2.21
CA ILE A 31 -1.11 -8.14 -3.27
C ILE A 31 -1.77 -9.35 -3.95
N ASN A 32 -1.37 -9.62 -5.20
CA ASN A 32 -1.73 -10.85 -5.90
C ASN A 32 -0.91 -12.03 -5.35
N SER A 33 -1.58 -13.10 -4.90
CA SER A 33 -0.91 -14.24 -4.27
C SER A 33 -0.09 -15.10 -5.24
N GLY A 34 -0.43 -15.05 -6.54
CA GLY A 34 0.26 -15.77 -7.61
C GLY A 34 1.58 -15.12 -8.04
N LEU A 35 1.82 -13.85 -7.69
CA LEU A 35 3.02 -13.11 -8.10
C LEU A 35 4.18 -13.23 -7.10
N LYS A 36 4.51 -14.48 -6.73
CA LYS A 36 5.54 -14.79 -5.70
C LYS A 36 6.89 -14.13 -5.94
N ARG A 37 7.30 -13.98 -7.20
CA ARG A 37 8.56 -13.32 -7.60
C ARG A 37 8.70 -11.87 -7.10
N PHE A 38 7.58 -11.22 -6.77
CA PHE A 38 7.55 -9.83 -6.32
C PHE A 38 7.39 -9.68 -4.81
N HIS A 39 7.24 -10.77 -4.04
CA HIS A 39 7.00 -10.69 -2.60
C HIS A 39 8.08 -9.90 -1.86
N TYR A 40 9.35 -10.10 -2.21
CA TYR A 40 10.44 -9.35 -1.59
C TYR A 40 10.32 -7.82 -1.80
N LEU A 41 9.79 -7.37 -2.94
CA LEU A 41 9.55 -5.94 -3.21
C LEU A 41 8.37 -5.40 -2.40
N TYR A 42 7.32 -6.20 -2.20
CA TYR A 42 6.21 -5.83 -1.31
C TYR A 42 6.68 -5.70 0.14
N ASP A 43 7.58 -6.58 0.59
CA ASP A 43 8.16 -6.52 1.93
C ASP A 43 9.04 -5.26 2.08
N VAL A 44 9.88 -4.95 1.09
CA VAL A 44 10.71 -3.73 1.05
C VAL A 44 9.84 -2.48 1.16
N TYR A 45 8.77 -2.42 0.36
CA TYR A 45 7.81 -1.33 0.42
C TYR A 45 7.20 -1.18 1.82
N HIS A 46 6.70 -2.29 2.36
CA HIS A 46 6.00 -2.29 3.64
C HIS A 46 6.92 -1.90 4.80
N GLN A 47 8.16 -2.39 4.82
CA GLN A 47 9.14 -2.05 5.85
C GLN A 47 9.49 -0.57 5.89
N GLU A 48 9.53 0.10 4.73
CA GLU A 48 9.73 1.55 4.68
C GLU A 48 8.47 2.29 5.11
N PHE A 49 7.32 1.93 4.51
CA PHE A 49 6.05 2.62 4.74
C PHE A 49 5.59 2.56 6.19
N VAL A 50 5.78 1.42 6.86
CA VAL A 50 5.33 1.21 8.24
C VAL A 50 6.08 2.07 9.25
N LYS A 51 7.24 2.66 8.90
CA LYS A 51 7.94 3.60 9.76
C LYS A 51 7.07 4.82 10.04
N PHE A 52 6.46 5.39 9.00
CA PHE A 52 5.52 6.50 9.14
C PHE A 52 4.30 6.08 9.96
N ILE A 53 3.67 4.94 9.63
CA ILE A 53 2.51 4.41 10.35
C ILE A 53 2.78 4.29 11.86
N LYS A 54 3.93 3.74 12.24
CA LYS A 54 4.36 3.63 13.64
C LYS A 54 4.64 4.99 14.27
N GLN A 55 5.29 5.90 13.55
CA GLN A 55 5.62 7.24 14.03
C GLN A 55 4.37 8.03 14.42
N VAL A 56 3.29 7.90 13.65
CA VAL A 56 2.00 8.58 13.93
C VAL A 56 1.06 7.75 14.81
N GLY A 57 1.54 6.64 15.38
CA GLY A 57 0.79 5.83 16.35
C GLY A 57 -0.36 5.01 15.75
N LEU A 58 -0.34 4.75 14.44
CA LEU A 58 -1.39 4.01 13.74
C LEU A 58 -1.11 2.51 13.73
N ARG A 59 -2.19 1.72 13.65
CA ARG A 59 -2.11 0.27 13.59
C ARG A 59 -1.65 -0.19 12.21
N ASP A 60 -0.60 -1.01 12.20
CA ASP A 60 -0.24 -1.81 11.05
C ASP A 60 -1.04 -3.13 11.06
N ARG A 61 -1.85 -3.36 10.02
CA ARG A 61 -2.68 -4.56 9.85
C ARG A 61 -2.05 -5.56 8.88
N GLY A 62 -0.91 -5.19 8.27
CA GLY A 62 -0.10 -6.02 7.40
C GLY A 62 -0.71 -6.32 6.03
N VAL A 63 -0.16 -7.35 5.41
CA VAL A 63 -0.54 -7.78 4.06
C VAL A 63 -1.87 -8.52 4.03
N ARG A 64 -2.60 -8.30 2.94
CA ARG A 64 -3.75 -9.08 2.48
C ARG A 64 -3.44 -9.65 1.10
N LYS A 65 -3.93 -10.84 0.82
CA LYS A 65 -3.69 -11.54 -0.45
C LYS A 65 -5.04 -11.78 -1.13
N SER A 66 -5.15 -11.36 -2.39
CA SER A 66 -6.37 -11.56 -3.16
C SER A 66 -6.09 -11.69 -4.64
N ASP A 67 -6.71 -12.70 -5.26
CA ASP A 67 -6.66 -12.92 -6.70
C ASP A 67 -7.95 -12.43 -7.40
N LYS A 68 -8.92 -11.95 -6.60
CA LYS A 68 -10.23 -11.46 -7.07
C LYS A 68 -10.18 -10.00 -7.52
N LEU A 69 -9.25 -9.22 -6.98
CA LEU A 69 -9.10 -7.81 -7.33
C LEU A 69 -8.58 -7.69 -8.75
N VAL A 70 -9.42 -7.18 -9.66
CA VAL A 70 -9.13 -7.04 -11.09
C VAL A 70 -7.80 -6.32 -11.30
N VAL A 71 -7.56 -5.26 -10.53
CA VAL A 71 -6.35 -4.45 -10.64
C VAL A 71 -5.07 -5.23 -10.33
N LEU A 72 -5.13 -6.22 -9.43
CA LEU A 72 -4.00 -7.07 -9.07
C LEU A 72 -3.87 -8.28 -10.01
N ARG A 73 -4.99 -8.76 -10.57
CA ARG A 73 -5.02 -9.92 -11.48
C ARG A 73 -4.62 -9.55 -12.91
N GLU A 74 -5.14 -8.44 -13.42
CA GLU A 74 -4.93 -8.04 -14.81
C GLU A 74 -3.59 -7.33 -15.02
N PHE A 75 -2.83 -7.09 -13.95
CA PHE A 75 -1.49 -6.53 -14.02
C PHE A 75 -0.44 -7.65 -13.89
N GLY A 76 0.17 -8.04 -15.01
CA GLY A 76 1.18 -9.11 -15.04
C GLY A 76 2.55 -8.72 -14.47
N SER A 77 2.73 -7.45 -14.10
CA SER A 77 3.93 -6.88 -13.45
C SER A 77 3.67 -6.56 -11.98
N LEU A 78 4.61 -5.92 -11.30
CA LEU A 78 4.52 -5.59 -9.87
C LEU A 78 3.31 -4.67 -9.61
N ALA A 79 2.29 -5.18 -8.92
CA ALA A 79 1.08 -4.44 -8.57
C ALA A 79 0.69 -4.62 -7.10
N MET A 80 0.28 -3.52 -6.47
CA MET A 80 -0.27 -3.54 -5.12
C MET A 80 -1.34 -2.47 -4.94
N LEU A 81 -2.19 -2.66 -3.94
CA LEU A 81 -3.21 -1.69 -3.51
C LEU A 81 -2.99 -1.41 -2.03
N THR A 82 -3.02 -0.15 -1.63
CA THR A 82 -2.90 0.26 -0.23
C THR A 82 -4.21 0.81 0.28
N GLU A 83 -4.62 0.36 1.46
CA GLU A 83 -5.76 0.88 2.21
C GLU A 83 -5.22 1.73 3.35
N ASN A 84 -5.26 3.05 3.17
CA ASN A 84 -4.58 4.03 4.01
C ASN A 84 -5.51 4.57 5.09
N LEU A 85 -6.04 3.69 5.94
CA LEU A 85 -7.03 3.95 7.01
C LEU A 85 -8.49 3.74 6.60
N PHE A 86 -9.40 3.91 7.56
CA PHE A 86 -10.84 3.66 7.42
C PHE A 86 -11.65 4.97 7.47
N ILE A 87 -12.37 5.29 6.39
CA ILE A 87 -13.15 6.54 6.28
C ILE A 87 -14.27 6.64 7.31
N ASP A 88 -14.77 5.49 7.78
CA ASP A 88 -15.88 5.35 8.71
C ASP A 88 -15.44 5.16 10.17
N HIS A 89 -14.13 5.22 10.46
CA HIS A 89 -13.58 5.27 11.81
C HIS A 89 -13.26 6.72 12.19
N PRO A 90 -13.81 7.26 13.30
CA PRO A 90 -13.71 8.70 13.61
C PRO A 90 -12.28 9.26 13.61
N LYS A 91 -11.34 8.59 14.29
CA LYS A 91 -9.95 9.07 14.37
C LYS A 91 -9.20 8.96 13.05
N ASP A 92 -9.54 7.94 12.25
CA ASP A 92 -8.91 7.74 10.94
C ASP A 92 -9.42 8.81 9.96
N SER A 93 -10.72 9.09 10.00
CA SER A 93 -11.38 10.15 9.21
C SER A 93 -10.85 11.55 9.52
N GLU A 94 -10.59 11.85 10.80
CA GLU A 94 -9.95 13.11 11.22
C GLU A 94 -8.55 13.26 10.61
N LEU A 95 -7.72 12.21 10.64
CA LEU A 95 -6.40 12.23 10.01
C LEU A 95 -6.48 12.37 8.49
N LEU A 96 -7.44 11.71 7.85
CA LEU A 96 -7.67 11.78 6.40
C LEU A 96 -8.15 13.17 5.91
N GLN A 97 -8.46 14.09 6.83
CA GLN A 97 -8.79 15.48 6.55
C GLN A 97 -7.65 16.45 6.93
N ASP A 98 -6.58 15.96 7.55
CA ASP A 98 -5.44 16.76 7.97
C ASP A 98 -4.38 16.81 6.86
N ASP A 99 -4.13 18.00 6.33
CA ASP A 99 -3.18 18.19 5.22
C ASP A 99 -1.75 17.75 5.58
N THR A 100 -1.35 17.91 6.84
CA THR A 100 0.00 17.49 7.29
C THR A 100 0.13 15.97 7.29
N PHE A 101 -0.92 15.27 7.72
CA PHE A 101 -1.00 13.82 7.65
C PHE A 101 -1.01 13.33 6.19
N ILE A 102 -1.80 13.95 5.31
CA ILE A 102 -1.87 13.59 3.89
C ILE A 102 -0.49 13.75 3.23
N GLU A 103 0.22 14.85 3.50
CA GLU A 103 1.57 15.07 2.95
C GLU A 103 2.58 14.05 3.49
N GLY A 104 2.51 13.72 4.78
CA GLY A 104 3.34 12.68 5.39
C GLY A 104 3.08 11.30 4.81
N LEU A 105 1.80 10.98 4.57
CA LEU A 105 1.36 9.73 3.95
C LEU A 105 1.87 9.63 2.50
N ALA A 106 1.69 10.69 1.70
CA ALA A 106 2.17 10.75 0.32
C ALA A 106 3.70 10.64 0.24
N THR A 107 4.42 11.33 1.13
CA THR A 107 5.89 11.23 1.24
C THR A 107 6.31 9.80 1.59
N SER A 108 5.61 9.14 2.51
CA SER A 108 5.88 7.73 2.87
C SER A 108 5.70 6.79 1.68
N HIS A 109 4.64 6.96 0.88
CA HIS A 109 4.44 6.24 -0.39
C HIS A 109 5.65 6.44 -1.32
N ALA A 110 6.07 7.68 -1.55
CA ALA A 110 7.18 8.00 -2.44
C ALA A 110 8.51 7.37 -1.99
N LEU A 111 8.81 7.41 -0.68
CA LEU A 111 10.00 6.78 -0.10
C LEU A 111 9.96 5.25 -0.24
N ALA A 112 8.82 4.63 0.03
CA ALA A 112 8.65 3.19 -0.11
C ALA A 112 8.77 2.74 -1.58
N ILE A 113 8.23 3.51 -2.53
CA ILE A 113 8.40 3.29 -3.97
C ILE A 113 9.88 3.40 -4.35
N LYS A 114 10.59 4.42 -3.87
CA LYS A 114 12.03 4.55 -4.10
C LYS A 114 12.78 3.29 -3.63
N LYS A 115 12.44 2.76 -2.45
CA LYS A 115 13.06 1.53 -1.93
C LYS A 115 12.80 0.30 -2.79
N ILE A 116 11.61 0.15 -3.37
CA ILE A 116 11.33 -0.91 -4.37
C ILE A 116 12.34 -0.84 -5.52
N PHE A 117 12.57 0.36 -6.07
CA PHE A 117 13.43 0.50 -7.24
C PHE A 117 14.91 0.32 -6.90
N GLU A 118 15.38 0.81 -5.76
CA GLU A 118 16.73 0.53 -5.25
C GLU A 118 16.96 -0.99 -5.10
N ALA A 119 16.03 -1.70 -4.47
CA ALA A 119 16.13 -3.15 -4.27
C ALA A 119 16.09 -3.94 -5.58
N ARG A 120 15.44 -3.41 -6.62
CA ARG A 120 15.36 -4.07 -7.94
C ARG A 120 16.63 -3.87 -8.76
N SER A 121 17.25 -2.70 -8.70
CA SER A 121 18.51 -2.41 -9.40
C SER A 121 19.67 -3.29 -8.93
N ASN A 122 19.73 -3.59 -7.62
CA ASN A 122 20.77 -4.45 -7.03
C ASN A 122 20.73 -5.93 -7.47
N ILE A 123 19.73 -6.34 -8.25
CA ILE A 123 19.59 -7.71 -8.77
C ILE A 123 19.92 -7.76 -10.28
N GLU A 124 19.96 -6.60 -10.94
CA GLU A 124 20.25 -6.47 -12.39
C GLU A 124 21.76 -6.17 -12.64
N GLU A 125 22.58 -6.01 -11.60
CA GLU A 125 24.06 -5.98 -11.62
C GLU A 125 24.66 -7.33 -11.19
#